data_AF-A0A2H6NJ01-F1
#
_entry.id   AF-A0A2H6NJ01-F1
#
_cell.length_a   1.000
_cell.length_b   1.000
_cell.length_c   1.000
_cell.angle_alpha   90.00
_cell.angle_beta   90.00
_cell.angle_gamma   90.00
#
_symmetry.space_group_name_H-M   'P 1'
#
loop_
_entity.id
_entity.type
_entity.pdbx_description
1 polymer ?
#
loop_
_entity_poly.entity_id
_entity_poly.type
_entity_poly.pdbx_seq_one_letter_code
_entity_poly.pdbx_strand_id
1 'polypeptide(L)'
;PRPLVCGVPQRSVLSPLLFNIYVKPLGEIIRGFGMKFHQYADDTQLYFSTPNHPNDAVEVMSRCLEAVRKWMGINRLKLNPSKTEWLWFPASRFSQIIPSLTIGGEVLSPTERARNLGVLLDVRLS
;
A
#
# COMPACT_ATOMS: atom_id res chain seq x y z
N PRO A 1 28.69 5.30 -22.73
CA PRO A 1 27.49 4.87 -21.95
C PRO A 1 27.90 4.48 -20.52
N ARG A 2 27.31 5.09 -19.48
CA ARG A 2 27.58 4.68 -18.10
C ARG A 2 26.78 3.42 -17.77
N PRO A 3 27.37 2.39 -17.14
CA PRO A 3 26.62 1.20 -16.72
C PRO A 3 25.51 1.61 -15.73
N LEU A 4 24.29 1.12 -15.96
CA LEU A 4 23.21 1.22 -14.98
C LEU A 4 23.40 0.08 -13.97
N VAL A 5 23.84 0.40 -12.76
CA VAL A 5 24.09 -0.61 -11.70
C VAL A 5 22.78 -1.03 -11.01
N CYS A 6 21.75 -0.17 -11.06
CA CYS A 6 20.43 -0.45 -10.52
C CYS A 6 19.34 0.21 -11.38
N GLY A 7 18.18 -0.45 -11.46
CA GLY A 7 17.04 -0.03 -12.27
C GLY A 7 17.02 -0.63 -13.68
N VAL A 8 16.02 -0.22 -14.46
CA VAL A 8 15.84 -0.64 -15.85
C VAL A 8 15.90 0.58 -16.77
N PRO A 9 16.34 0.46 -18.03
CA PRO A 9 16.36 1.58 -18.97
C PRO A 9 14.96 2.19 -19.14
N GLN A 10 14.80 3.46 -18.83
CA GLN A 10 13.53 4.15 -19.06
C GLN A 10 13.19 4.12 -20.55
N ARG A 11 11.92 3.89 -20.90
CA ARG A 11 11.40 3.73 -22.28
C ARG A 11 11.74 2.43 -23.01
N SER A 12 12.42 1.48 -22.36
CA SER A 12 12.50 0.12 -22.92
C SER A 12 11.14 -0.58 -22.82
N VAL A 13 10.76 -1.29 -23.87
CA VAL A 13 9.53 -2.10 -23.95
C VAL A 13 9.49 -3.16 -22.84
N LEU A 14 10.66 -3.65 -22.40
CA LEU A 14 10.76 -4.70 -21.39
C LEU A 14 10.75 -4.15 -19.95
N SER A 15 11.01 -2.85 -19.77
CA SER A 15 11.13 -2.25 -18.43
C SER A 15 9.89 -2.47 -17.55
N PRO A 16 8.65 -2.31 -18.03
CA PRO A 16 7.45 -2.59 -17.22
C PRO A 16 7.35 -4.06 -16.79
N LEU A 17 7.65 -4.99 -17.70
CA LEU A 17 7.60 -6.43 -17.40
C LEU A 17 8.65 -6.80 -16.34
N LEU A 18 9.88 -6.32 -16.51
CA LEU A 18 10.97 -6.57 -15.57
C LEU A 18 10.67 -5.98 -14.19
N PHE A 19 10.07 -4.79 -14.13
CA PHE A 19 9.63 -4.19 -12.88
C PHE A 19 8.55 -5.04 -12.19
N ASN A 20 7.55 -5.52 -12.94
CA ASN A 20 6.51 -6.40 -12.38
C ASN A 20 7.07 -7.71 -11.83
N ILE A 21 8.05 -8.33 -12.51
CA ILE A 21 8.74 -9.53 -12.02
C ILE A 21 9.50 -9.20 -10.72
N TYR A 22 10.16 -8.04 -10.68
CA TYR A 22 10.93 -7.59 -9.52
C TYR A 22 10.07 -7.39 -8.27
N VAL A 23 8.89 -6.78 -8.41
CA VAL A 23 7.98 -6.51 -7.29
C VAL A 23 7.05 -7.68 -6.94
N LYS A 24 7.05 -8.77 -7.72
CA LYS A 24 6.19 -9.94 -7.50
C LYS A 24 6.23 -10.49 -6.06
N PRO A 25 7.40 -10.63 -5.38
CA PRO A 25 7.43 -11.15 -4.01
C PRO A 25 6.68 -10.28 -3.01
N LEU A 26 6.48 -8.98 -3.29
CA LEU A 26 5.69 -8.09 -2.45
C LEU A 26 4.25 -8.59 -2.27
N GLY A 27 3.67 -9.17 -3.33
CA GLY A 27 2.33 -9.74 -3.28
C GLY A 27 2.18 -10.91 -2.30
N GLU A 28 3.21 -11.76 -2.18
CA GLU A 28 3.21 -12.88 -1.23
C GLU A 28 3.29 -12.40 0.21
N ILE A 29 4.08 -11.34 0.47
CA ILE A 29 4.15 -10.71 1.79
C ILE A 29 2.77 -10.20 2.19
N ILE A 30 2.10 -9.46 1.29
CA ILE A 30 0.78 -8.90 1.56
C ILE A 30 -0.26 -10.01 1.82
N ARG A 31 -0.26 -11.07 1.00
CA ARG A 31 -1.14 -12.24 1.20
C ARG A 31 -0.89 -12.93 2.54
N GLY A 32 0.36 -12.95 3.01
CA GLY A 32 0.73 -13.49 4.32
C GLY A 32 0.04 -12.82 5.50
N PHE A 33 -0.43 -11.57 5.34
CA PHE A 33 -1.24 -10.86 6.33
C PHE A 33 -2.76 -11.04 6.12
N GLY A 34 -3.19 -11.90 5.19
CA GLY A 34 -4.61 -12.08 4.85
C GLY A 34 -5.22 -10.89 4.11
N MET A 35 -4.39 -10.02 3.54
CA MET A 35 -4.84 -8.82 2.85
C MET A 35 -5.05 -9.05 1.36
N LYS A 36 -6.03 -8.35 0.80
CA LYS A 36 -6.20 -8.25 -0.66
C LYS A 36 -5.37 -7.07 -1.16
N PHE A 37 -4.91 -7.14 -2.40
CA PHE A 37 -4.14 -6.05 -2.99
C PHE A 37 -4.30 -5.97 -4.50
N HIS A 38 -3.92 -4.81 -5.03
CA HIS A 38 -3.78 -4.56 -6.45
C HIS A 38 -2.46 -3.84 -6.69
N GLN A 39 -1.71 -4.26 -7.70
CA GLN A 39 -0.47 -3.63 -8.13
C GLN A 39 -0.61 -3.17 -9.58
N TYR A 40 -0.24 -1.93 -9.84
CA TYR A 40 -0.19 -1.36 -11.17
C TYR A 40 1.03 -0.44 -11.29
N ALA A 41 2.00 -0.83 -12.11
CA ALA A 41 3.30 -0.16 -12.14
C ALA A 41 3.88 0.00 -10.72
N ASP A 42 4.30 1.21 -10.33
CA ASP A 42 4.81 1.53 -9.00
C ASP A 42 3.73 1.73 -7.93
N ASP A 43 2.45 1.81 -8.31
CA ASP A 43 1.34 1.94 -7.37
C ASP A 43 0.93 0.58 -6.79
N THR A 44 0.85 0.49 -5.46
CA THR A 44 0.36 -0.70 -4.73
C THR A 44 -0.78 -0.30 -3.80
N GLN A 45 -1.90 -1.00 -3.90
CA GLN A 45 -3.12 -0.75 -3.15
C GLN A 45 -3.42 -1.93 -2.25
N LEU A 46 -3.72 -1.67 -0.98
CA LEU A 46 -4.02 -2.68 0.02
C LEU A 46 -5.47 -2.55 0.48
N TYR A 47 -6.14 -3.69 0.65
CA TYR A 47 -7.53 -3.76 1.08
C TYR A 47 -7.67 -4.78 2.20
N PHE A 48 -8.38 -4.38 3.25
CA PHE A 48 -8.74 -5.25 4.35
C PHE A 48 -10.16 -4.93 4.83
N SER A 49 -10.93 -5.96 5.13
CA SER A 49 -12.30 -5.83 5.63
C SER A 49 -12.53 -6.88 6.70
N THR A 50 -13.16 -6.47 7.79
CA THR A 50 -13.48 -7.33 8.93
C THR A 50 -14.88 -6.99 9.44
N PRO A 51 -15.70 -7.98 9.83
CA PRO A 51 -17.06 -7.70 10.28
C PRO A 51 -17.10 -7.03 11.66
N ASN A 52 -16.23 -7.41 12.60
CA ASN A 52 -16.42 -7.06 14.02
C ASN A 52 -15.15 -6.59 14.75
N HIS A 53 -13.99 -6.54 14.09
CA HIS A 53 -12.71 -6.27 14.76
C HIS A 53 -11.93 -5.12 14.10
N PRO A 54 -12.50 -3.89 14.07
CA PRO A 54 -11.89 -2.75 13.40
C PRO A 54 -10.49 -2.38 13.94
N ASN A 55 -10.23 -2.55 15.24
CA ASN A 55 -8.90 -2.30 15.80
C ASN A 55 -7.88 -3.32 15.28
N ASP A 56 -8.25 -4.60 15.25
CA ASP A 56 -7.42 -5.67 14.69
C ASP A 56 -7.12 -5.42 13.21
N ALA A 57 -8.08 -4.86 12.45
CA ALA A 57 -7.84 -4.45 11.06
C ALA A 57 -6.75 -3.39 10.93
N VAL A 58 -6.77 -2.37 11.80
CA VAL A 58 -5.75 -1.31 11.82
C VAL A 58 -4.39 -1.86 12.23
N GLU A 59 -4.36 -2.77 13.20
CA GLU A 59 -3.12 -3.42 13.64
C GLU A 59 -2.52 -4.30 12.52
N VAL A 60 -3.32 -5.15 11.88
CA VAL A 60 -2.89 -6.01 10.78
C VAL A 60 -2.41 -5.17 9.59
N MET A 61 -3.12 -4.10 9.24
CA MET A 61 -2.71 -3.14 8.21
C MET A 61 -1.35 -2.51 8.55
N SER A 62 -1.17 -2.04 9.80
CA SER A 62 0.09 -1.44 10.26
C SER A 62 1.27 -2.42 10.14
N ARG A 63 1.06 -3.67 10.58
CA ARG A 63 2.07 -4.73 10.50
C ARG A 63 2.41 -5.11 9.06
N CYS A 64 1.41 -5.16 8.18
CA CYS A 64 1.63 -5.40 6.76
C CYS A 64 2.42 -4.26 6.10
N LEU A 65 2.05 -3.00 6.35
CA LEU A 65 2.78 -1.84 5.81
C LEU A 65 4.24 -1.82 6.27
N GLU A 66 4.50 -2.18 7.52
CA GLU A 66 5.88 -2.27 8.03
C GLU A 66 6.67 -3.41 7.37
N ALA A 67 6.04 -4.56 7.13
CA ALA A 67 6.67 -5.66 6.39
C ALA A 67 6.98 -5.28 4.93
N VAL A 68 6.02 -4.61 4.26
CA VAL A 68 6.19 -4.04 2.92
C VAL A 68 7.35 -3.04 2.90
N ARG A 69 7.39 -2.10 3.84
CA ARG A 69 8.45 -1.09 3.96
C ARG A 69 9.83 -1.73 4.12
N LYS A 70 9.95 -2.72 5.02
CA LYS A 70 11.21 -3.46 5.25
C LYS A 70 11.66 -4.20 3.99
N TRP A 71 10.75 -4.94 3.35
CA TRP A 71 11.09 -5.66 2.12
C TRP A 71 11.51 -4.72 1.00
N MET A 72 10.79 -3.60 0.81
CA MET A 72 11.17 -2.58 -0.16
C MET A 72 12.57 -2.03 0.13
N GLY A 73 12.88 -1.71 1.39
CA GLY A 73 14.20 -1.22 1.78
C GLY A 73 15.34 -2.22 1.49
N ILE A 74 15.13 -3.50 1.80
CA ILE A 74 16.09 -4.58 1.48
C ILE A 74 16.29 -4.68 -0.04
N ASN A 75 15.20 -4.55 -0.81
CA ASN A 75 15.19 -4.62 -2.26
C ASN A 75 15.36 -3.25 -2.91
N ARG A 76 16.07 -2.30 -2.28
CA ARG A 76 16.46 -1.01 -2.87
C ARG A 76 15.28 -0.18 -3.44
N LEU A 77 14.06 -0.42 -2.97
CA LEU A 77 12.87 0.35 -3.25
C LEU A 77 12.56 1.26 -2.06
N LYS A 78 11.97 2.42 -2.34
CA LYS A 78 11.57 3.37 -1.30
C LYS A 78 10.06 3.50 -1.30
N LEU A 79 9.44 3.05 -0.21
CA LEU A 79 8.05 3.39 0.08
C LEU A 79 7.97 4.89 0.35
N ASN A 80 6.91 5.54 -0.13
CA ASN A 80 6.78 7.00 -0.06
C ASN A 80 5.59 7.41 0.83
N PRO A 81 5.80 7.54 2.17
CA PRO A 81 4.72 7.89 3.10
C PRO A 81 3.95 9.15 2.73
N SER A 82 4.62 10.17 2.18
CA SER A 82 3.96 11.43 1.80
C SER A 82 3.02 11.30 0.59
N LYS A 83 3.10 10.20 -0.15
CA LYS A 83 2.17 9.85 -1.24
C LYS A 83 1.21 8.72 -0.85
N THR A 84 1.32 8.17 0.35
CA THR A 84 0.44 7.09 0.82
C THR A 84 -0.85 7.69 1.35
N GLU A 85 -1.94 7.49 0.63
CA GLU A 85 -3.30 7.83 1.06
C GLU A 85 -4.00 6.58 1.60
N TRP A 86 -4.93 6.75 2.55
CA TRP A 86 -5.77 5.64 3.01
C TRP A 86 -7.14 6.10 3.45
N LEU A 87 -8.13 5.24 3.19
CA LEU A 87 -9.52 5.47 3.51
C LEU A 87 -9.98 4.52 4.62
N TRP A 88 -10.83 5.03 5.50
CA TRP A 88 -11.44 4.27 6.58
C TRP A 88 -12.95 4.19 6.39
N PHE A 89 -13.48 2.96 6.38
CA PHE A 89 -14.91 2.69 6.16
C PHE A 89 -15.49 1.95 7.37
N PRO A 90 -15.76 2.63 8.50
CA PRO A 90 -16.33 1.98 9.67
C PRO A 90 -17.83 1.74 9.47
N ALA A 91 -18.33 0.59 9.94
CA ALA A 91 -19.77 0.44 10.15
C ALA A 91 -20.26 1.45 11.21
N SER A 92 -21.53 1.86 11.16
CA SER A 92 -22.08 2.90 12.06
C SER A 92 -21.84 2.62 13.55
N ARG A 93 -21.87 1.35 13.98
CA ARG A 93 -21.57 0.94 15.36
C ARG A 93 -20.11 1.21 15.80
N PHE A 94 -19.22 1.44 14.85
CA PHE A 94 -17.80 1.69 15.04
C PHE A 94 -17.39 3.11 14.64
N SER A 95 -18.35 4.02 14.44
CA SER A 95 -18.07 5.40 14.00
C SER A 95 -17.22 6.20 14.98
N GLN A 96 -17.19 5.80 16.25
CA GLN A 96 -16.39 6.44 17.31
C GLN A 96 -14.93 5.99 17.33
N ILE A 97 -14.58 4.94 16.56
CA ILE A 97 -13.21 4.46 16.48
C ILE A 97 -12.41 5.41 15.61
N ILE A 98 -11.36 5.98 16.19
CA ILE A 98 -10.38 6.81 15.49
C ILE A 98 -9.21 5.88 15.14
N PRO A 99 -9.10 5.45 13.87
CA PRO A 99 -8.04 4.54 13.47
C PRO A 99 -6.71 5.31 13.39
N SER A 100 -5.63 4.68 13.87
CA SER A 100 -4.27 5.23 13.78
C SER A 100 -3.38 4.25 13.06
N LEU A 101 -2.92 4.62 11.87
CA LEU A 101 -2.06 3.81 11.03
C LEU A 101 -0.65 4.41 11.08
N THR A 102 0.38 3.56 11.17
CA THR A 102 1.77 4.02 11.20
C THR A 102 2.61 3.32 10.15
N ILE A 103 3.60 4.04 9.61
CA ILE A 103 4.53 3.53 8.61
C ILE A 103 5.93 4.09 8.86
N GLY A 104 6.89 3.23 9.20
CA GLY A 104 8.26 3.67 9.48
C GLY A 104 8.36 4.72 10.61
N GLY A 105 7.43 4.70 11.57
CA GLY A 105 7.37 5.65 12.68
C GLY A 105 6.57 6.93 12.40
N GLU A 106 6.12 7.14 11.16
CA GLU A 106 5.23 8.26 10.80
C GLU A 106 3.76 7.83 10.93
N VAL A 107 2.93 8.70 11.51
CA VAL A 107 1.48 8.49 11.60
C VAL A 107 0.83 8.92 10.29
N LEU A 108 0.07 8.01 9.68
CA LEU A 108 -0.75 8.29 8.51
C LEU A 108 -2.15 8.68 8.98
N SER A 109 -2.54 9.93 8.76
CA SER A 109 -3.90 10.37 9.00
C SER A 109 -4.85 9.85 7.91
N PRO A 110 -6.07 9.39 8.25
CA PRO A 110 -7.04 8.97 7.26
C PRO A 110 -7.43 10.15 6.36
N THR A 111 -7.59 9.90 5.07
CA THR A 111 -8.02 10.92 4.11
C THR A 111 -9.52 10.80 3.84
N GLU A 112 -10.16 11.92 3.46
CA GLU A 112 -11.57 11.89 3.01
C GLU A 112 -11.71 11.32 1.60
N ARG A 113 -10.63 11.41 0.82
CA ARG A 113 -10.56 10.96 -0.57
C ARG A 113 -9.18 10.35 -0.85
N ALA A 114 -9.15 9.37 -1.74
CA ALA A 114 -7.91 8.77 -2.23
C ALA A 114 -8.00 8.53 -3.74
N ARG A 115 -6.90 8.77 -4.45
CA ARG A 115 -6.84 8.53 -5.90
C ARG A 115 -6.45 7.08 -6.16
N ASN A 116 -7.26 6.38 -6.94
CA ASN A 116 -7.03 5.02 -7.41
C ASN A 116 -7.01 5.01 -8.95
N LEU A 117 -5.80 4.95 -9.55
CA LEU A 117 -5.62 4.81 -11.01
C LEU A 117 -6.40 5.83 -11.85
N GLY A 118 -6.50 7.07 -11.35
CA GLY A 118 -7.24 8.16 -12.00
C GLY A 118 -8.69 8.33 -11.53
N VAL A 119 -9.23 7.37 -10.78
CA VAL A 119 -10.55 7.47 -10.12
C VAL A 119 -10.36 8.05 -8.72
N LEU A 120 -11.22 8.99 -8.32
CA LEU A 120 -11.24 9.52 -6.96
C LEU A 120 -12.28 8.77 -6.15
N LEU A 121 -11.85 8.11 -5.06
CA LEU A 121 -12.73 7.42 -4.12
C LEU A 121 -12.91 8.31 -2.90
N ASP A 122 -14.15 8.52 -2.45
CA ASP A 122 -14.45 9.18 -1.18
C ASP A 122 -14.92 8.17 -0.11
N VAL A 123 -14.92 8.59 1.15
CA VAL A 123 -15.35 7.76 2.29
C VAL A 123 -16.82 7.31 2.25
N ARG A 124 -17.63 7.90 1.35
CA ARG A 124 -19.05 7.55 1.14
C ARG A 124 -19.26 6.66 -0.09
N LEU A 125 -18.23 6.46 -0.90
CA LEU A 125 -18.28 5.80 -2.20
C LEU A 125 -19.32 6.43 -3.14
N SER A 126 -19.50 7.76 -3.05
CA SER A 126 -20.48 8.54 -3.84
C SER A 126 -19.87 9.30 -5.02
#